data_AF-A0A1Y1KTU8-F1
#
_entry.id   AF-A0A1Y1KTU8-F1
#
_cell.length_a   1.000
_cell.length_b   1.000
_cell.length_c   1.000
_cell.angle_alpha   90.00
_cell.angle_beta   90.00
_cell.angle_gamma   90.00
#
_symmetry.space_group_name_H-M   'P 1'
#
loop_
_entity.id
_entity.type
_entity.pdbx_description
1 polymer ?
#
loop_
_entity_poly.entity_id
_entity_poly.type
_entity_poly.pdbx_seq_one_letter_code
_entity_poly.pdbx_strand_id
1 'polypeptide(L)'
;MNLKNNIENGSMQSDVYLTNQQREFYKYNGYLLIRNLVDTGLLDDCMQRFRDICNDKVDSRYMLKMENIFLKTKHRRGEFLINKIQDFNYDDVLFQYASYKAILNIVEGILGATNVTCFHSMVVSKPPNTEVDSSNYSDIFVCPIRPINSTVGVWTAMEKSNQKNGCLYVVPGSHKTPNSFNSVEGFENLYTLKLALEKGDTVFFHPSLVHGSRPNLTDVIPNTREV
;
A
#
# COMPACT_ATOMS: atom_id res chain seq x y z
N MET A 1 13.28 5.81 -11.25
CA MET A 1 14.65 5.56 -10.73
C MET A 1 14.86 4.05 -10.74
N ASN A 2 15.95 3.53 -11.33
CA ASN A 2 16.24 2.09 -11.28
C ASN A 2 16.65 1.73 -9.84
N LEU A 3 15.89 0.84 -9.19
CA LEU A 3 15.98 0.57 -7.76
C LEU A 3 17.30 -0.13 -7.35
N LYS A 4 18.06 -0.69 -8.31
CA LYS A 4 19.32 -1.40 -8.03
C LYS A 4 20.53 -0.53 -7.75
N ASN A 5 20.48 0.77 -8.05
CA ASN A 5 21.66 1.64 -7.93
C ASN A 5 21.86 2.28 -6.54
N ASN A 6 21.01 1.97 -5.56
CA ASN A 6 21.02 2.63 -4.23
C ASN A 6 21.34 1.69 -3.04
N ILE A 7 21.85 0.48 -3.26
CA ILE A 7 22.10 -0.48 -2.17
C ILE A 7 23.56 -0.39 -1.71
N GLU A 8 23.86 0.51 -0.77
CA GLU A 8 25.05 0.40 0.08
C GLU A 8 24.64 0.39 1.57
N ASN A 9 25.02 -0.70 2.24
CA ASN A 9 25.02 -0.94 3.69
C ASN A 9 23.67 -1.04 4.43
N GLY A 10 23.18 -2.28 4.59
CA GLY A 10 22.14 -2.66 5.55
C GLY A 10 22.21 -4.16 5.87
N SER A 11 22.05 -4.52 7.14
CA SER A 11 22.26 -5.86 7.72
C SER A 11 21.72 -7.02 6.88
N MET A 12 22.46 -8.15 6.82
CA MET A 12 22.05 -9.39 6.15
C MET A 12 20.76 -9.97 6.77
N GLN A 13 19.61 -9.53 6.25
CA GLN A 13 18.36 -10.26 6.39
C GLN A 13 18.41 -11.42 5.38
N SER A 14 18.01 -12.63 5.81
CA SER A 14 17.93 -13.80 4.93
C SER A 14 17.14 -13.45 3.66
N ASP A 15 17.71 -13.71 2.49
CA ASP A 15 17.07 -13.33 1.23
C ASP A 15 15.73 -14.05 1.06
N VAL A 16 14.64 -13.30 1.10
CA VAL A 16 13.28 -13.80 0.87
C VAL A 16 13.02 -13.84 -0.64
N TYR A 17 12.58 -14.99 -1.16
CA TYR A 17 12.28 -15.19 -2.58
C TYR A 17 10.90 -15.83 -2.79
N LEU A 18 10.30 -15.53 -3.94
CA LEU A 18 8.99 -16.06 -4.32
C LEU A 18 9.08 -17.56 -4.65
N THR A 19 8.37 -18.38 -3.88
CA THR A 19 8.26 -19.82 -4.16
C THR A 19 7.33 -20.11 -5.34
N ASN A 20 7.44 -21.31 -5.93
CA ASN A 20 6.52 -21.74 -7.00
C ASN A 20 5.06 -21.78 -6.53
N GLN A 21 4.80 -22.23 -5.29
CA GLN A 21 3.45 -22.25 -4.75
C GLN A 21 2.86 -20.84 -4.61
N GLN A 22 3.64 -19.88 -4.12
CA GLN A 22 3.21 -18.48 -4.02
C GLN A 22 3.02 -17.85 -5.39
N ARG A 23 3.87 -18.18 -6.38
CA ARG A 23 3.72 -17.74 -7.77
C ARG A 23 2.40 -18.21 -8.37
N GLU A 24 2.07 -19.48 -8.24
CA GLU A 24 0.81 -20.03 -8.74
C GLU A 24 -0.40 -19.47 -7.97
N PHE A 25 -0.26 -19.26 -6.66
CA PHE A 25 -1.28 -18.57 -5.86
C PHE A 25 -1.56 -17.16 -6.38
N TYR A 26 -0.51 -16.36 -6.62
CA TYR A 26 -0.64 -15.00 -7.14
C TYR A 26 -1.28 -14.98 -8.54
N LYS A 27 -0.85 -15.86 -9.44
CA LYS A 27 -1.46 -15.97 -10.78
C LYS A 27 -2.95 -16.31 -10.69
N TYR A 28 -3.32 -17.23 -9.79
CA TYR A 28 -4.70 -17.69 -9.67
C TYR A 28 -5.60 -16.65 -8.99
N ASN A 29 -5.14 -16.03 -7.90
CA ASN A 29 -5.94 -15.16 -7.04
C ASN A 29 -5.75 -13.66 -7.29
N GLY A 30 -4.67 -13.26 -7.95
CA GLY A 30 -4.33 -11.87 -8.23
C GLY A 30 -3.75 -11.10 -7.05
N TYR A 31 -3.48 -11.77 -5.93
CA TYR A 31 -2.78 -11.20 -4.78
C TYR A 31 -1.89 -12.24 -4.10
N LEU A 32 -0.98 -11.78 -3.25
CA LEU A 32 -0.13 -12.58 -2.39
C LEU A 32 0.13 -11.83 -1.08
N LEU A 33 -0.10 -12.48 0.05
CA LEU A 33 0.25 -11.95 1.37
C LEU A 33 1.52 -12.63 1.88
N ILE A 34 2.52 -11.83 2.25
CA ILE A 34 3.73 -12.28 2.93
C ILE A 34 3.78 -11.65 4.31
N ARG A 35 3.85 -12.50 5.33
CA ARG A 35 3.85 -12.05 6.73
C ARG A 35 5.24 -11.58 7.14
N ASN A 36 5.30 -10.51 7.93
CA ASN A 36 6.53 -9.97 8.51
C ASN A 36 7.67 -9.82 7.48
N LEU A 37 7.34 -9.25 6.31
CA LEU A 37 8.29 -9.08 5.20
C LEU A 37 9.22 -7.88 5.43
N VAL A 38 8.66 -6.77 5.92
CA VAL A 38 9.38 -5.52 6.14
C VAL A 38 9.72 -5.37 7.61
N ASP A 39 10.98 -5.01 7.89
CA ASP A 39 11.45 -4.76 9.24
C ASP A 39 10.63 -3.65 9.93
N THR A 40 10.26 -3.90 11.18
CA THR A 40 9.41 -2.96 11.92
C THR A 40 10.12 -1.66 12.26
N GLY A 41 11.44 -1.66 12.38
CA GLY A 41 12.24 -0.46 12.63
C GLY A 41 12.24 0.48 11.42
N LEU A 42 12.42 -0.05 10.21
CA LEU A 42 12.24 0.72 8.99
C LEU A 42 10.83 1.35 8.92
N LEU A 43 9.80 0.59 9.28
CA LEU A 43 8.43 1.11 9.29
C LEU A 43 8.21 2.17 10.38
N ASP A 44 8.91 2.12 11.51
CA ASP A 44 8.89 3.18 12.53
C ASP A 44 9.54 4.47 12.00
N ASP A 45 10.66 4.35 11.28
CA ASP A 45 11.33 5.48 10.65
C ASP A 45 10.44 6.13 9.57
N CYS A 46 9.80 5.31 8.71
CA CYS A 46 8.84 5.80 7.72
C CYS A 46 7.64 6.49 8.38
N MET A 47 7.11 5.94 9.48
CA MET A 47 6.01 6.55 10.23
C MET A 47 6.41 7.90 10.84
N GLN A 48 7.61 7.98 11.41
CA GLN A 48 8.12 9.22 11.96
C GLN A 48 8.34 10.26 10.86
N ARG A 49 8.90 9.86 9.72
CA ARG A 49 9.04 10.74 8.54
C ARG A 49 7.68 11.23 8.04
N PHE A 50 6.69 10.36 7.94
CA PHE A 50 5.31 10.74 7.59
C PHE A 50 4.78 11.84 8.53
N ARG A 51 4.93 11.65 9.85
CA ARG A 51 4.54 12.66 10.85
C ARG A 51 5.28 13.98 10.66
N ASP A 52 6.57 13.94 10.39
CA ASP A 52 7.37 15.14 10.18
C ASP A 52 6.96 15.87 8.90
N ILE A 53 6.60 15.15 7.83
CA ILE A 53 6.00 15.74 6.61
C ILE A 53 4.65 16.38 6.91
N CYS A 54 3.78 15.69 7.65
CA CYS A 54 2.46 16.22 8.00
C CYS A 54 2.52 17.48 8.88
N ASN A 55 3.60 17.63 9.66
CA ASN A 55 3.84 18.79 10.52
C ASN A 55 4.80 19.81 9.90
N ASP A 56 5.08 19.70 8.59
CA ASP A 56 5.94 20.61 7.82
C ASP A 56 7.35 20.80 8.42
N LYS A 57 7.88 19.77 9.08
CA LYS A 57 9.24 19.77 9.65
C LYS A 57 10.32 19.36 8.64
N VAL A 58 9.92 18.81 7.50
CA VAL A 58 10.81 18.40 6.41
C VAL A 58 10.29 18.95 5.08
N ASP A 59 11.19 19.14 4.13
CA ASP A 59 10.83 19.60 2.79
C ASP A 59 10.08 18.51 2.03
N SER A 60 8.85 18.81 1.65
CA SER A 60 7.96 17.89 0.94
C SER A 60 7.46 18.50 -0.38
N ARG A 61 8.20 19.42 -1.00
CA ARG A 61 7.74 20.19 -2.18
C ARG A 61 7.37 19.34 -3.40
N TYR A 62 7.92 18.13 -3.49
CA TYR A 62 7.65 17.19 -4.59
C TYR A 62 6.51 16.23 -4.29
N MET A 63 5.92 16.30 -3.09
CA MET A 63 4.85 15.41 -2.67
C MET A 63 3.49 16.07 -2.79
N LEU A 64 2.49 15.30 -3.17
CA LEU A 64 1.08 15.70 -3.13
C LEU A 64 0.48 15.31 -1.78
N LYS A 65 0.15 16.30 -0.94
CA LYS A 65 -0.57 16.09 0.32
C LYS A 65 -2.07 16.24 0.09
N MET A 66 -2.84 15.20 0.40
CA MET A 66 -4.30 15.26 0.42
C MET A 66 -4.76 15.50 1.85
N GLU A 67 -5.56 16.55 2.02
CA GLU A 67 -6.20 16.89 3.29
C GLU A 67 -7.63 16.33 3.31
N ASN A 68 -8.06 15.84 4.46
CA ASN A 68 -9.48 15.55 4.68
C ASN A 68 -10.22 16.84 5.06
N ILE A 69 -11.01 17.37 4.13
CA ILE A 69 -11.79 18.62 4.30
C ILE A 69 -12.69 18.57 5.55
N PHE A 70 -13.30 17.42 5.85
CA PHE A 70 -14.15 17.26 7.04
C PHE A 70 -13.36 17.31 8.36
N LEU A 71 -12.10 16.87 8.36
CA LEU A 71 -11.24 17.00 9.54
C LEU A 71 -10.65 18.40 9.68
N LYS A 72 -10.50 19.10 8.55
CA LYS A 72 -10.12 20.52 8.52
C LYS A 72 -11.17 21.38 9.23
N THR A 73 -12.47 21.13 9.01
CA THR A 73 -13.54 21.85 9.73
C THR A 73 -13.55 21.54 11.23
N LYS A 74 -13.06 20.36 11.64
CA LYS A 74 -12.82 19.99 13.04
C LYS A 74 -11.47 20.47 13.60
N HIS A 75 -10.77 21.37 12.89
CA HIS A 75 -9.50 21.98 13.33
C HIS A 75 -8.39 20.97 13.63
N ARG A 76 -8.44 19.78 13.02
CA ARG A 76 -7.34 18.79 13.10
C ARG A 76 -6.12 19.30 12.33
N ARG A 77 -4.93 18.85 12.75
CA ARG A 77 -3.62 19.21 12.17
C ARG A 77 -2.74 17.98 12.04
N GLY A 78 -1.66 18.08 11.27
CA GLY A 78 -0.67 17.02 11.14
C GLY A 78 -1.27 15.73 10.57
N GLU A 79 -0.84 14.60 11.13
CA GLU A 79 -1.27 13.24 10.71
C GLU A 79 -2.78 12.98 10.86
N PHE A 80 -3.49 13.81 11.62
CA PHE A 80 -4.95 13.75 11.77
C PHE A 80 -5.72 14.55 10.71
N LEU A 81 -5.02 15.31 9.87
CA LEU A 81 -5.60 16.07 8.75
C LEU A 81 -5.24 15.44 7.41
N ILE A 82 -3.97 15.05 7.25
CA ILE A 82 -3.45 14.49 6.00
C ILE A 82 -3.84 13.01 5.91
N ASN A 83 -4.70 12.65 4.95
CA ASN A 83 -5.13 11.27 4.76
C ASN A 83 -4.29 10.52 3.72
N LYS A 84 -3.59 11.25 2.85
CA LYS A 84 -2.72 10.66 1.84
C LYS A 84 -1.56 11.57 1.50
N ILE A 85 -0.38 10.99 1.31
CA ILE A 85 0.77 11.62 0.67
C ILE A 85 1.11 10.78 -0.55
N GLN A 86 1.35 11.41 -1.69
CA GLN A 86 1.80 10.75 -2.92
C GLN A 86 3.14 11.30 -3.39
N ASP A 87 3.81 10.54 -4.26
CA ASP A 87 5.07 10.92 -4.93
C ASP A 87 6.25 11.10 -3.97
N PHE A 88 6.35 10.21 -2.97
CA PHE A 88 7.47 10.21 -2.02
C PHE A 88 8.79 9.68 -2.61
N ASN A 89 8.86 9.41 -3.92
CA ASN A 89 10.01 8.79 -4.59
C ASN A 89 11.36 9.52 -4.40
N TYR A 90 11.31 10.79 -4.01
CA TYR A 90 12.49 11.64 -3.77
C TYR A 90 12.79 11.87 -2.29
N ASP A 91 12.03 11.28 -1.38
CA ASP A 91 12.30 11.33 0.06
C ASP A 91 13.25 10.21 0.46
N ASP A 92 14.33 10.58 1.14
CA ASP A 92 15.43 9.69 1.51
C ASP A 92 15.06 8.61 2.53
N VAL A 93 14.00 8.81 3.33
CA VAL A 93 13.55 7.83 4.32
C VAL A 93 12.43 6.97 3.75
N LEU A 94 11.38 7.57 3.18
CA LEU A 94 10.28 6.80 2.60
C LEU A 94 10.73 5.96 1.40
N PHE A 95 11.71 6.43 0.61
CA PHE A 95 12.20 5.64 -0.51
C PHE A 95 12.97 4.38 -0.09
N GLN A 96 13.47 4.30 1.16
CA GLN A 96 14.10 3.08 1.66
C GLN A 96 13.13 1.89 1.66
N TYR A 97 11.84 2.14 1.93
CA TYR A 97 10.78 1.14 1.75
C TYR A 97 10.67 0.68 0.29
N ALA A 98 10.55 1.63 -0.64
CA ALA A 98 10.38 1.30 -2.07
C ALA A 98 11.59 0.53 -2.63
N SER A 99 12.79 0.76 -2.07
CA SER A 99 14.02 0.03 -2.39
C SER A 99 14.32 -1.16 -1.48
N TYR A 100 13.41 -1.55 -0.59
CA TYR A 100 13.65 -2.59 0.41
C TYR A 100 13.89 -3.95 -0.27
N LYS A 101 15.07 -4.56 -0.02
CA LYS A 101 15.54 -5.74 -0.77
C LYS A 101 14.52 -6.90 -0.78
N ALA A 102 13.87 -7.16 0.35
CA ALA A 102 12.88 -8.23 0.45
C ALA A 102 11.62 -7.97 -0.39
N ILE A 103 11.19 -6.70 -0.51
CA ILE A 103 10.12 -6.29 -1.42
C ILE A 103 10.57 -6.50 -2.86
N LEU A 104 11.76 -5.99 -3.22
CA LEU A 104 12.29 -6.10 -4.58
C LEU A 104 12.38 -7.54 -5.04
N ASN A 105 12.91 -8.45 -4.22
CA ASN A 105 13.00 -9.87 -4.58
C ASN A 105 11.64 -10.50 -4.93
N ILE A 106 10.58 -10.12 -4.20
CA ILE A 106 9.23 -10.63 -4.47
C ILE A 106 8.64 -9.98 -5.72
N VAL A 107 8.80 -8.66 -5.89
CA VAL A 107 8.38 -7.93 -7.09
C VAL A 107 9.04 -8.51 -8.34
N GLU A 108 10.36 -8.69 -8.33
CA GLU A 108 11.11 -9.29 -9.43
C GLU A 108 10.64 -10.72 -9.70
N GLY A 109 10.37 -11.49 -8.63
CA GLY A 109 9.80 -12.83 -8.72
C GLY A 109 8.44 -12.85 -9.42
N ILE A 110 7.54 -11.93 -9.08
CA ILE A 110 6.20 -11.80 -9.66
C ILE A 110 6.28 -11.38 -11.12
N LEU A 111 7.07 -10.34 -11.42
CA LEU A 111 7.17 -9.74 -12.75
C LEU A 111 8.06 -10.55 -13.70
N GLY A 112 8.94 -11.40 -13.18
CA GLY A 112 9.93 -12.12 -13.97
C GLY A 112 10.99 -11.20 -14.59
N ALA A 113 11.26 -10.05 -13.97
CA ALA A 113 12.15 -9.02 -14.49
C ALA A 113 13.01 -8.43 -13.35
N THR A 114 14.23 -7.99 -13.70
CA THR A 114 15.25 -7.52 -12.74
C THR A 114 15.48 -6.01 -12.74
N ASN A 115 14.79 -5.27 -13.61
CA ASN A 115 14.92 -3.82 -13.76
C ASN A 115 13.56 -3.17 -13.46
N VAL A 116 13.23 -3.12 -12.18
CA VAL A 116 11.95 -2.59 -11.70
C VAL A 116 12.07 -1.11 -11.33
N THR A 117 10.99 -0.37 -11.53
CA THR A 117 10.91 1.06 -11.24
C THR A 117 9.67 1.34 -10.41
N CYS A 118 9.83 2.06 -9.31
CA CYS A 118 8.71 2.67 -8.60
C CYS A 118 8.29 3.93 -9.38
N PHE A 119 7.11 3.89 -9.98
CA PHE A 119 6.54 5.02 -10.73
C PHE A 119 5.40 5.72 -9.96
N HIS A 120 4.87 5.07 -8.94
CA HIS A 120 3.84 5.60 -8.06
C HIS A 120 4.07 5.11 -6.65
N SER A 121 3.86 6.00 -5.69
CA SER A 121 4.14 5.75 -4.27
C SER A 121 3.20 6.57 -3.41
N MET A 122 2.64 5.96 -2.37
CA MET A 122 1.71 6.61 -1.47
C MET A 122 1.83 6.14 -0.01
N VAL A 123 1.74 7.08 0.92
CA VAL A 123 1.39 6.79 2.32
C VAL A 123 -0.09 7.13 2.49
N VAL A 124 -0.88 6.17 2.95
CA VAL A 124 -2.31 6.30 3.21
C VAL A 124 -2.55 6.21 4.71
N SER A 125 -3.02 7.30 5.29
CA SER A 125 -3.42 7.36 6.69
C SER A 125 -4.94 7.51 6.78
N LYS A 126 -5.60 6.55 7.41
CA LYS A 126 -7.05 6.59 7.64
C LYS A 126 -7.34 7.18 9.03
N PRO A 127 -7.68 8.46 9.13
CA PRO A 127 -8.01 9.08 10.41
C PRO A 127 -9.18 8.37 11.13
N PRO A 128 -9.22 8.46 12.48
CA PRO A 128 -10.30 7.85 13.27
C PRO A 128 -11.65 8.50 12.98
N ASN A 129 -12.73 7.72 13.07
CA ASN A 129 -14.11 8.18 12.92
C ASN A 129 -14.39 8.92 11.60
N THR A 130 -13.71 8.53 10.52
CA THR A 130 -14.08 8.98 9.19
C THR A 130 -14.91 7.92 8.48
N GLU A 131 -16.17 8.25 8.22
CA GLU A 131 -17.14 7.44 7.46
C GLU A 131 -16.82 7.36 5.96
N VAL A 132 -15.78 8.07 5.50
CA VAL A 132 -15.40 8.06 4.09
C VAL A 132 -14.83 6.70 3.74
N ASP A 133 -15.67 5.87 3.13
CA ASP A 133 -15.26 4.65 2.48
C ASP A 133 -14.23 5.03 1.40
N SER A 134 -13.04 4.45 1.45
CA SER A 134 -12.20 4.48 0.25
C SER A 134 -12.89 3.52 -0.70
N SER A 135 -13.69 4.09 -1.61
CA SER A 135 -14.62 3.38 -2.44
C SER A 135 -13.95 2.22 -3.18
N ASN A 136 -14.73 1.17 -3.42
CA ASN A 136 -14.28 -0.11 -3.95
C ASN A 136 -13.76 0.08 -5.39
N TYR A 137 -12.44 0.12 -5.58
CA TYR A 137 -11.82 0.35 -6.89
C TYR A 137 -10.63 -0.60 -7.09
N SER A 138 -10.48 -1.12 -8.32
CA SER A 138 -9.15 -1.58 -8.76
C SER A 138 -8.31 -0.36 -9.16
N ASP A 139 -6.98 -0.46 -9.05
CA ASP A 139 -6.08 0.66 -9.33
C ASP A 139 -6.22 1.18 -10.76
N ILE A 140 -6.62 0.31 -11.70
CA ILE A 140 -6.86 0.69 -13.10
C ILE A 140 -7.97 1.75 -13.25
N PHE A 141 -8.96 1.77 -12.36
CA PHE A 141 -10.02 2.78 -12.41
C PHE A 141 -9.57 4.14 -11.89
N VAL A 142 -8.53 4.17 -11.05
CA VAL A 142 -8.02 5.40 -10.41
C VAL A 142 -6.75 5.89 -11.10
N CYS A 143 -5.98 5.00 -11.73
CA CYS A 143 -4.74 5.28 -12.43
C CYS A 143 -4.67 4.45 -13.73
N PRO A 144 -4.50 5.08 -14.92
CA PRO A 144 -4.41 4.36 -16.20
C PRO A 144 -3.05 3.65 -16.38
N ILE A 145 -2.70 2.75 -15.47
CA ILE A 145 -1.44 2.00 -15.44
C ILE A 145 -1.35 1.11 -16.68
N ARG A 146 -0.27 1.24 -17.46
CA ARG A 146 0.07 0.38 -18.59
C ARG A 146 1.60 0.20 -18.67
N PRO A 147 2.12 -1.00 -19.00
CA PRO A 147 1.39 -2.25 -19.21
C PRO A 147 0.99 -2.94 -17.88
N ILE A 148 -0.28 -3.33 -17.77
CA ILE A 148 -0.89 -3.88 -16.55
C ILE A 148 -0.15 -5.14 -16.07
N ASN A 149 0.16 -6.06 -16.99
CA ASN A 149 0.76 -7.35 -16.67
C ASN A 149 2.24 -7.26 -16.26
N SER A 150 2.85 -6.08 -16.35
CA SER A 150 4.22 -5.81 -15.90
C SER A 150 4.25 -4.85 -14.71
N THR A 151 3.13 -4.73 -14.00
CA THR A 151 3.00 -3.89 -12.80
C THR A 151 2.46 -4.72 -11.64
N VAL A 152 2.90 -4.39 -10.44
CA VAL A 152 2.43 -4.97 -9.18
C VAL A 152 2.24 -3.85 -8.16
N GLY A 153 1.11 -3.85 -7.46
CA GLY A 153 0.89 -3.01 -6.29
C GLY A 153 1.50 -3.68 -5.07
N VAL A 154 2.16 -2.90 -4.21
CA VAL A 154 2.82 -3.39 -2.99
C VAL A 154 2.31 -2.61 -1.80
N TRP A 155 1.53 -3.27 -0.96
CA TRP A 155 0.89 -2.65 0.18
C TRP A 155 1.46 -3.21 1.48
N THR A 156 1.94 -2.36 2.39
CA THR A 156 2.48 -2.81 3.68
C THR A 156 1.78 -2.14 4.85
N ALA A 157 1.44 -2.94 5.86
CA ALA A 157 0.91 -2.46 7.12
C ALA A 157 2.04 -1.82 7.94
N MET A 158 2.00 -0.50 8.14
CA MET A 158 2.85 0.19 9.12
C MET A 158 2.33 0.04 10.55
N GLU A 159 1.06 -0.34 10.69
CA GLU A 159 0.39 -0.63 11.95
C GLU A 159 -0.58 -1.81 11.80
N LYS A 160 -1.03 -2.37 12.93
CA LYS A 160 -2.02 -3.44 12.94
C LYS A 160 -3.30 -2.99 12.23
N SER A 161 -3.71 -3.75 11.22
CA SER A 161 -4.90 -3.52 10.41
C SER A 161 -5.87 -4.70 10.54
N ASN A 162 -7.08 -4.42 11.00
CA ASN A 162 -8.15 -5.39 11.18
C ASN A 162 -9.49 -4.81 10.71
N GLN A 163 -10.57 -5.58 10.86
CA GLN A 163 -11.89 -5.18 10.36
C GLN A 163 -12.42 -3.90 11.05
N LYS A 164 -12.05 -3.63 12.30
CA LYS A 164 -12.51 -2.46 13.06
C LYS A 164 -11.85 -1.17 12.61
N ASN A 165 -10.57 -1.23 12.22
CA ASN A 165 -9.80 -0.05 11.80
C ASN A 165 -9.56 0.02 10.28
N GLY A 166 -10.38 -0.68 9.49
CA GLY A 166 -10.45 -0.48 8.04
C GLY A 166 -9.54 -1.37 7.19
N CYS A 167 -9.37 -2.65 7.51
CA CYS A 167 -8.51 -3.56 6.75
C CYS A 167 -8.77 -3.59 5.24
N LEU A 168 -7.69 -3.88 4.49
CA LEU A 168 -7.77 -4.16 3.05
C LEU A 168 -8.67 -5.40 2.86
N TYR A 169 -9.53 -5.35 1.85
CA TYR A 169 -10.23 -6.51 1.35
C TYR A 169 -9.93 -6.67 -0.14
N VAL A 170 -10.02 -7.91 -0.61
CA VAL A 170 -9.78 -8.27 -2.01
C VAL A 170 -10.89 -9.20 -2.49
N VAL A 171 -11.12 -9.22 -3.80
CA VAL A 171 -11.93 -10.25 -4.47
C VAL A 171 -10.99 -11.17 -5.23
N PRO A 172 -10.63 -12.34 -4.69
CA PRO A 172 -9.68 -13.25 -5.34
C PRO A 172 -10.11 -13.63 -6.76
N GLY A 173 -9.19 -13.54 -7.71
CA GLY A 173 -9.39 -13.91 -9.12
C GLY A 173 -10.05 -12.82 -9.98
N SER A 174 -10.52 -11.72 -9.38
CA SER A 174 -11.18 -10.62 -10.10
C SER A 174 -10.29 -9.93 -11.14
N HIS A 175 -8.97 -10.02 -10.98
CA HIS A 175 -8.00 -9.45 -11.93
C HIS A 175 -8.08 -10.07 -13.34
N LYS A 176 -8.67 -11.27 -13.47
CA LYS A 176 -8.86 -11.97 -14.74
C LYS A 176 -10.03 -11.40 -15.56
N THR A 177 -10.95 -10.67 -14.93
CA THR A 177 -12.15 -10.11 -15.57
C THR A 177 -12.34 -8.63 -15.18
N PRO A 178 -11.38 -7.75 -15.55
CA PRO A 178 -11.36 -6.35 -15.09
C PRO A 178 -12.62 -5.54 -15.45
N ASN A 179 -13.26 -5.86 -16.58
CA ASN A 179 -14.44 -5.13 -17.06
C ASN A 179 -15.76 -5.59 -16.41
N SER A 180 -15.75 -6.66 -15.63
CA SER A 180 -16.96 -7.26 -15.05
C SER A 180 -17.40 -6.61 -13.75
N PHE A 181 -16.58 -5.71 -13.17
CA PHE A 181 -16.79 -5.15 -11.83
C PHE A 181 -16.95 -3.61 -11.83
N ASN A 182 -17.45 -3.05 -12.93
CA ASN A 182 -17.57 -1.60 -13.17
C ASN A 182 -18.58 -0.86 -12.27
N SER A 183 -19.31 -1.55 -11.38
CA SER A 183 -20.26 -0.91 -10.46
C SER A 183 -20.14 -1.42 -9.03
N VAL A 184 -20.14 -0.49 -8.08
CA VAL A 184 -20.10 -0.71 -6.63
C VAL A 184 -21.28 -1.58 -6.16
N GLU A 185 -22.41 -1.58 -6.88
CA GLU A 185 -23.65 -2.29 -6.54
C GLU A 185 -23.58 -3.82 -6.66
N GLY A 186 -22.52 -4.41 -7.23
CA GLY A 186 -22.36 -5.87 -7.33
C GLY A 186 -21.56 -6.53 -6.21
N PHE A 187 -20.91 -5.73 -5.35
CA PHE A 187 -19.83 -6.20 -4.48
C PHE A 187 -20.27 -7.01 -3.25
N GLU A 188 -21.46 -6.74 -2.72
CA GLU A 188 -21.95 -7.42 -1.51
C GLU A 188 -22.18 -8.92 -1.74
N ASN A 189 -22.38 -9.33 -2.99
CA ASN A 189 -22.55 -10.73 -3.40
C ASN A 189 -21.25 -11.41 -3.84
N LEU A 190 -20.11 -10.70 -3.84
CA LEU A 190 -18.82 -11.27 -4.18
C LEU A 190 -18.18 -11.88 -2.93
N TYR A 191 -17.48 -13.01 -3.13
CA TYR A 191 -16.63 -13.60 -2.08
C TYR A 191 -15.46 -12.65 -1.78
N THR A 192 -15.69 -11.72 -0.85
CA THR A 192 -14.71 -10.73 -0.41
C THR A 192 -13.88 -11.31 0.73
N LEU A 193 -12.57 -11.34 0.55
CA LEU A 193 -11.63 -11.76 1.59
C LEU A 193 -11.09 -10.52 2.31
N LYS A 194 -11.29 -10.46 3.62
CA LYS A 194 -10.76 -9.42 4.49
C LYS A 194 -9.36 -9.81 4.96
N LEU A 195 -8.37 -8.96 4.70
CA LEU A 195 -6.97 -9.21 5.05
C LEU A 195 -6.65 -8.50 6.36
N ALA A 196 -6.71 -9.23 7.48
CA ALA A 196 -6.17 -8.77 8.74
C ALA A 196 -4.64 -8.89 8.72
N LEU A 197 -3.94 -7.81 9.05
CA LEU A 197 -2.51 -7.61 8.86
C LEU A 197 -1.90 -7.07 10.14
N GLU A 198 -0.76 -7.63 10.54
CA GLU A 198 0.10 -7.07 11.56
C GLU A 198 1.12 -6.12 10.91
N LYS A 199 1.82 -5.32 11.73
CA LYS A 199 2.89 -4.46 11.25
C LYS A 199 3.97 -5.30 10.54
N GLY A 200 4.42 -4.86 9.36
CA GLY A 200 5.40 -5.58 8.55
C GLY A 200 4.81 -6.60 7.58
N ASP A 201 3.51 -6.90 7.67
CA ASP A 201 2.84 -7.73 6.67
C ASP A 201 2.64 -6.96 5.36
N THR A 202 2.98 -7.61 4.24
CA THR A 202 2.94 -7.02 2.91
C THR A 202 2.03 -7.81 1.98
N VAL A 203 1.12 -7.11 1.30
CA VAL A 203 0.23 -7.64 0.27
C VAL A 203 0.71 -7.14 -1.09
N PHE A 204 1.02 -8.07 -1.98
CA PHE A 204 1.26 -7.82 -3.39
C PHE A 204 -0.02 -8.07 -4.15
N PHE A 205 -0.38 -7.23 -5.11
CA PHE A 205 -1.59 -7.44 -5.89
C PHE A 205 -1.48 -6.93 -7.33
N HIS A 206 -2.25 -7.58 -8.20
CA HIS A 206 -2.34 -7.23 -9.60
C HIS A 206 -3.15 -5.93 -9.77
N PRO A 207 -2.78 -4.99 -10.67
CA PRO A 207 -3.48 -3.71 -10.80
C PRO A 207 -4.98 -3.82 -11.12
N SER A 208 -5.37 -4.86 -11.86
CA SER A 208 -6.78 -5.18 -12.13
C SER A 208 -7.53 -5.84 -10.96
N LEU A 209 -6.84 -6.22 -9.88
CA LEU A 209 -7.48 -6.86 -8.75
C LEU A 209 -8.44 -5.87 -8.10
N VAL A 210 -9.67 -6.31 -7.96
CA VAL A 210 -10.68 -5.57 -7.22
C VAL A 210 -10.36 -5.64 -5.74
N HIS A 211 -10.13 -4.48 -5.14
CA HIS A 211 -9.79 -4.34 -3.73
C HIS A 211 -10.31 -3.01 -3.18
N GLY A 212 -10.15 -2.82 -1.88
CA GLY A 212 -10.46 -1.56 -1.23
C GLY A 212 -10.33 -1.72 0.28
N SER A 213 -10.74 -0.71 1.03
CA SER A 213 -10.62 -0.78 2.48
C SER A 213 -11.76 -0.05 3.18
N ARG A 214 -12.30 -0.66 4.23
CA ARG A 214 -13.44 -0.13 4.98
C ARG A 214 -13.07 1.14 5.78
N PRO A 215 -14.06 1.90 6.28
CA PRO A 215 -13.84 3.01 7.21
C PRO A 215 -13.04 2.62 8.47
N ASN A 216 -12.31 3.57 9.05
CA ASN A 216 -11.69 3.40 10.36
C ASN A 216 -12.70 3.82 11.44
N LEU A 217 -13.28 2.83 12.13
CA LEU A 217 -14.29 3.02 13.18
C LEU A 217 -13.69 3.08 14.58
N THR A 218 -12.37 3.22 14.70
CA THR A 218 -11.69 3.33 16.00
C THR A 218 -11.47 4.77 16.39
N ASP A 219 -11.39 5.01 17.70
CA ASP A 219 -11.30 6.36 18.28
C ASP A 219 -9.86 6.88 18.44
N VAL A 220 -8.85 6.02 18.26
CA VAL A 220 -7.55 6.23 18.92
C VAL A 220 -6.40 6.58 17.97
N ILE A 221 -6.28 5.96 16.80
CA ILE A 221 -5.09 6.11 15.94
C ILE A 221 -5.47 6.10 14.44
N PRO A 222 -4.89 7.01 13.62
CA PRO A 222 -4.99 6.91 12.17
C PRO A 222 -4.38 5.59 11.70
N ASN A 223 -5.12 4.78 10.95
CA ASN A 223 -4.56 3.53 10.44
C ASN A 223 -3.65 3.81 9.25
N THR A 224 -2.34 3.82 9.49
CA THR A 224 -1.36 4.24 8.50
C THR A 224 -0.75 3.03 7.78
N ARG A 225 -0.69 3.15 6.46
CA ARG A 225 -0.41 2.08 5.51
C ARG A 225 0.36 2.66 4.34
N GLU A 226 1.10 1.83 3.65
CA GLU A 226 1.82 2.21 2.44
C GLU A 226 1.32 1.45 1.21
N VAL A 227 1.32 2.09 0.04
CA VAL A 227 0.96 1.54 -1.27
C VAL A 227 1.97 1.96 -2.33
#